data_AF-A0A7W0VJA9-F1
#
_entry.id   AF-A0A7W0VJA9-F1
#
_cell.length_a   1.000
_cell.length_b   1.000
_cell.length_c   1.000
_cell.angle_alpha   90.00
_cell.angle_beta   90.00
_cell.angle_gamma   90.00
#
_symmetry.space_group_name_H-M   'P 1'
#
loop_
_entity.id
_entity.type
_entity.pdbx_description
1 polymer ?
#
loop_
_entity_poly.entity_id
_entity_poly.type
_entity_poly.pdbx_seq_one_letter_code
_entity_poly.pdbx_strand_id
1 'polypeptide(L)'
;MRHFLLVALPLASLLAAAGCGKTECEKYADMEWKCGNYPAKEEAITRQMAQGMCVGAKDLKDDELGLGAKFKAEAECAKKHDDCAGYKACTDAIK
;
A
#
# COMPACT_ATOMS: atom_id res chain seq x y z
N MET A 1 46.50 -11.99 -16.28
CA MET A 1 45.48 -13.08 -16.26
C MET A 1 45.12 -13.39 -14.82
N ARG A 2 43.82 -13.50 -14.53
CA ARG A 2 43.20 -14.09 -13.31
C ARG A 2 43.51 -13.30 -12.03
N HIS A 3 42.52 -12.82 -11.27
CA HIS A 3 41.63 -13.67 -10.49
C HIS A 3 40.18 -13.16 -10.50
N PHE A 4 39.30 -13.96 -11.13
CA PHE A 4 37.86 -13.92 -10.89
C PHE A 4 37.57 -14.92 -9.77
N LEU A 5 37.10 -14.44 -8.62
CA LEU A 5 36.52 -15.27 -7.56
C LEU A 5 35.47 -14.43 -6.84
N LEU A 6 34.38 -14.13 -7.54
CA LEU A 6 33.13 -13.70 -6.92
C LEU A 6 32.24 -14.92 -6.76
N VAL A 7 32.34 -15.47 -5.55
CA VAL A 7 31.32 -16.16 -4.78
C VAL A 7 29.96 -16.18 -5.48
N ALA A 8 29.63 -17.34 -6.05
CA ALA A 8 28.28 -17.70 -6.44
C ALA A 8 27.44 -17.87 -5.15
N LEU A 9 26.82 -16.79 -4.68
CA LEU A 9 25.78 -16.85 -3.67
C LEU A 9 24.51 -17.38 -4.34
N PRO A 10 23.88 -18.45 -3.83
CA PRO A 10 22.62 -18.94 -4.39
C PRO A 10 21.53 -17.92 -4.07
N LEU A 11 21.12 -17.16 -5.09
CA LEU A 11 20.01 -16.21 -5.08
C LEU A 11 18.66 -16.96 -5.12
N ALA A 12 18.46 -17.93 -4.23
CA ALA A 12 17.37 -18.89 -4.32
C ALA A 12 16.74 -19.20 -2.94
N SER A 13 16.37 -18.17 -2.17
CA SER A 13 15.65 -18.37 -0.90
C SER A 13 14.73 -17.21 -0.51
N LEU A 14 13.91 -16.66 -1.43
CA LEU A 14 12.91 -15.63 -1.08
C LEU A 14 11.53 -15.85 -1.74
N LEU A 15 11.19 -17.09 -2.10
CA LEU A 15 9.80 -17.48 -2.38
C LEU A 15 9.26 -18.38 -1.27
N ALA A 16 9.12 -17.81 -0.09
CA ALA A 16 8.36 -18.42 1.01
C ALA A 16 7.59 -17.32 1.77
N ALA A 17 6.73 -16.61 1.04
CA ALA A 17 5.64 -15.82 1.63
C ALA A 17 4.33 -16.11 0.87
N ALA A 18 4.07 -17.39 0.58
CA ALA A 18 2.76 -17.85 0.17
C ALA A 18 1.93 -18.08 1.45
N GLY A 19 1.11 -17.11 1.86
CA GLY A 19 0.07 -17.36 2.86
C GLY A 19 -0.45 -16.20 3.71
N CYS A 20 0.25 -15.06 3.80
CA CYS A 20 -0.27 -13.90 4.53
C CYS A 20 -0.87 -12.91 3.54
N GLY A 21 -2.20 -12.89 3.41
CA GLY A 21 -2.88 -11.87 2.65
C GLY A 21 -2.50 -10.48 3.17
N LYS A 22 -2.28 -9.52 2.26
CA LYS A 22 -2.03 -8.12 2.62
C LYS A 22 -3.13 -7.64 3.56
N THR A 23 -2.73 -6.97 4.63
CA THR A 23 -3.63 -6.25 5.51
C THR A 23 -4.39 -5.19 4.72
N GLU A 24 -5.50 -4.71 5.28
CA GLU A 24 -6.31 -3.66 4.67
C GLU A 24 -5.50 -2.39 4.37
N CYS A 25 -4.64 -1.94 5.29
CA CYS A 25 -3.83 -0.74 5.08
C CYS A 25 -2.69 -0.94 4.07
N GLU A 26 -2.18 -2.17 3.92
CA GLU A 26 -1.24 -2.50 2.85
C GLU A 26 -1.93 -2.50 1.48
N LYS A 27 -3.16 -3.03 1.38
CA LYS A 27 -3.97 -2.94 0.15
C LYS A 27 -4.29 -1.49 -0.20
N TYR A 28 -4.68 -0.70 0.79
CA TYR A 28 -4.89 0.74 0.61
C TYR A 28 -3.63 1.43 0.09
N ALA A 29 -2.48 1.20 0.72
CA ALA A 29 -1.20 1.76 0.29
C ALA A 29 -0.81 1.37 -1.13
N ASP A 30 -1.05 0.12 -1.53
CA ASP A 30 -0.84 -0.33 -2.89
C ASP A 30 -1.73 0.42 -3.89
N MET A 31 -3.02 0.58 -3.57
CA MET A 31 -3.99 1.25 -4.44
C MET A 31 -3.72 2.74 -4.57
N GLU A 32 -3.37 3.41 -3.47
CA GLU A 32 -2.94 4.82 -3.47
C GLU A 32 -1.75 5.04 -4.40
N TRP A 33 -0.70 4.24 -4.26
CA TRP A 33 0.45 4.35 -5.16
C TRP A 33 0.10 4.01 -6.61
N LYS A 34 -0.58 2.88 -6.83
CA LYS A 34 -0.94 2.37 -8.16
C LYS A 34 -1.83 3.35 -8.93
N CYS A 35 -2.74 4.03 -8.26
CA CYS A 35 -3.79 4.85 -8.88
C CYS A 35 -3.55 6.36 -8.79
N GLY A 36 -2.58 6.81 -7.97
CA GLY A 36 -2.24 8.21 -7.73
C GLY A 36 -1.20 8.82 -8.68
N ASN A 37 -0.67 8.05 -9.65
CA ASN A 37 0.28 8.53 -10.67
C ASN A 37 1.58 9.14 -10.09
N TYR A 38 2.12 8.52 -9.04
CA TYR A 38 3.39 8.93 -8.43
C TYR A 38 4.59 8.44 -9.26
N PRO A 39 5.74 9.15 -9.22
CA PRO A 39 6.99 8.65 -9.77
C PRO A 39 7.36 7.29 -9.17
N ALA A 40 7.86 6.35 -9.98
CA ALA A 40 8.23 5.01 -9.49
C ALA A 40 9.26 5.05 -8.36
N LYS A 41 10.17 6.05 -8.35
CA LYS A 41 11.15 6.27 -7.27
C LYS A 41 10.51 6.61 -5.91
N GLU A 42 9.24 7.01 -5.89
CA GLU A 42 8.49 7.38 -4.68
C GLU A 42 7.61 6.23 -4.17
N GLU A 43 7.63 5.06 -4.82
CA GLU A 43 6.80 3.92 -4.45
C GLU A 43 6.87 3.57 -2.96
N ALA A 44 8.09 3.44 -2.43
CA ALA A 44 8.28 3.08 -1.03
C ALA A 44 7.72 4.15 -0.08
N ILE A 45 7.98 5.44 -0.35
CA ILE A 45 7.52 6.53 0.53
C ILE A 45 6.01 6.73 0.43
N THR A 46 5.42 6.67 -0.76
CA THR A 46 3.97 6.79 -0.96
C THR A 46 3.24 5.67 -0.24
N ARG A 47 3.70 4.41 -0.39
CA ARG A 47 3.09 3.27 0.29
C ARG A 47 3.21 3.39 1.81
N GLN A 48 4.38 3.77 2.33
CA GLN A 48 4.58 3.99 3.77
C GLN A 48 3.66 5.08 4.33
N MET A 49 3.52 6.19 3.62
CA MET A 49 2.64 7.29 4.02
C MET A 49 1.18 6.86 4.04
N ALA A 50 0.69 6.26 2.95
CA ALA A 50 -0.70 5.80 2.86
C ALA A 50 -1.01 4.74 3.93
N GLN A 51 -0.12 3.75 4.10
CA GLN A 51 -0.28 2.74 5.15
C GLN A 51 -0.32 3.38 6.54
N GLY A 52 0.59 4.33 6.81
CA GLY A 52 0.64 5.06 8.07
C GLY A 52 -0.64 5.87 8.35
N MET A 53 -1.20 6.53 7.33
CA MET A 53 -2.48 7.24 7.45
C MET A 53 -3.64 6.31 7.76
N CYS A 54 -3.74 5.16 7.09
CA CYS A 54 -4.77 4.17 7.36
C CYS A 54 -4.65 3.55 8.76
N VAL A 55 -3.44 3.23 9.21
CA VAL A 55 -3.20 2.73 10.57
C VAL A 55 -3.54 3.80 11.60
N GLY A 56 -3.01 5.00 11.45
CA GLY A 56 -3.27 6.11 12.36
C GLY A 56 -4.76 6.47 12.44
N ALA A 57 -5.47 6.41 11.32
CA ALA A 57 -6.91 6.63 11.28
C ALA A 57 -7.69 5.66 12.19
N LYS A 58 -7.25 4.39 12.28
CA LYS A 58 -7.89 3.38 13.14
C LYS A 58 -7.82 3.73 14.62
N ASP A 59 -6.77 4.43 15.02
CA ASP A 59 -6.51 4.80 16.42
C ASP A 59 -7.06 6.18 16.80
N LEU A 60 -7.53 6.98 15.83
CA LEU A 60 -8.20 8.26 16.08
C LEU A 60 -9.59 8.03 16.69
N LYS A 61 -9.75 8.44 17.95
CA LYS A 61 -11.01 8.40 18.70
C LYS A 61 -11.91 9.61 18.42
N ASP A 62 -11.29 10.77 18.26
CA ASP A 62 -11.96 12.04 17.98
C ASP A 62 -11.58 12.48 16.56
N ASP A 63 -12.38 12.05 15.59
CA ASP A 63 -12.19 12.43 14.19
C ASP A 63 -12.80 13.81 13.89
N GLU A 64 -12.34 14.83 14.63
CA GLU A 64 -12.90 16.19 14.57
C GLU A 64 -12.82 16.81 13.16
N LEU A 65 -11.85 16.36 12.35
CA LEU A 65 -11.65 16.83 10.97
C LEU A 65 -12.21 15.88 9.90
N GLY A 66 -12.82 14.75 10.29
CA GLY A 66 -13.35 13.75 9.35
C GLY A 66 -12.30 12.97 8.55
N LEU A 67 -11.01 13.25 8.75
CA LEU A 67 -9.91 12.67 7.98
C LEU A 67 -9.70 11.19 8.33
N GLY A 68 -9.87 10.82 9.59
CA GLY A 68 -9.77 9.42 10.03
C GLY A 68 -10.87 8.56 9.41
N ALA A 69 -12.11 9.04 9.37
CA ALA A 69 -13.23 8.36 8.74
C ALA A 69 -13.02 8.25 7.22
N LYS A 70 -12.49 9.30 6.59
CA LYS A 70 -12.14 9.27 5.17
C LYS A 70 -11.12 8.17 4.85
N PHE A 71 -9.99 8.13 5.55
CA PHE A 71 -8.97 7.11 5.29
C PHE A 71 -9.45 5.68 5.60
N LYS A 72 -10.31 5.50 6.61
CA LYS A 72 -10.98 4.20 6.87
C LYS A 72 -11.86 3.80 5.69
N ALA A 73 -12.67 4.73 5.17
CA ALA A 73 -13.56 4.47 4.05
C ALA A 73 -12.79 4.20 2.74
N GLU A 74 -11.71 4.92 2.47
CA GLU A 74 -10.83 4.68 1.32
C GLU A 74 -10.15 3.30 1.43
N ALA A 75 -9.73 2.89 2.63
CA ALA A 75 -9.17 1.56 2.85
C ALA A 75 -10.21 0.43 2.62
N GLU A 76 -11.48 0.66 2.95
CA GLU A 76 -12.57 -0.26 2.58
C GLU A 76 -12.80 -0.31 1.06
N CYS A 77 -12.63 0.80 0.34
CA CYS A 77 -12.64 0.81 -1.13
C CYS A 77 -11.51 -0.06 -1.70
N ALA A 78 -10.30 0.04 -1.16
CA ALA A 78 -9.16 -0.77 -1.58
C ALA A 78 -9.32 -2.27 -1.32
N LYS A 79 -10.20 -2.68 -0.39
CA LYS A 79 -10.55 -4.10 -0.18
C LYS A 79 -11.48 -4.67 -1.24
N LYS A 80 -12.31 -3.82 -1.85
CA LYS A 80 -13.40 -4.23 -2.76
C LYS A 80 -13.01 -4.11 -4.23
N HIS A 81 -11.99 -3.31 -4.53
CA HIS A 81 -11.56 -3.02 -5.89
C HIS A 81 -10.06 -3.28 -6.05
N ASP A 82 -9.71 -4.06 -7.06
CA ASP A 82 -8.33 -4.37 -7.47
C ASP A 82 -7.87 -3.55 -8.69
N ASP A 83 -8.77 -2.81 -9.30
CA ASP A 83 -8.53 -1.89 -10.41
C ASP A 83 -8.72 -0.41 -10.02
N CYS A 84 -8.05 0.49 -10.75
CA CYS A 84 -8.08 1.92 -10.42
C CYS A 84 -9.40 2.62 -10.75
N ALA A 85 -10.20 2.10 -11.68
CA ALA A 85 -11.47 2.72 -12.03
C ALA A 85 -12.49 2.46 -10.92
N GLY A 86 -12.62 1.21 -10.46
CA GLY A 86 -13.46 0.83 -9.34
C GLY A 86 -13.01 1.50 -8.04
N TYR A 87 -11.70 1.53 -7.78
CA TYR A 87 -11.16 2.21 -6.61
C TYR A 87 -11.50 3.70 -6.60
N LYS A 88 -11.20 4.44 -7.68
CA LYS A 88 -11.50 5.88 -7.76
C LYS A 88 -12.98 6.17 -7.65
N ALA A 89 -13.84 5.42 -8.33
CA ALA A 89 -15.28 5.60 -8.23
C ALA A 89 -15.79 5.41 -6.79
N CYS A 90 -15.20 4.47 -6.04
CA CYS A 90 -15.54 4.26 -4.63
C CYS A 90 -15.01 5.39 -3.74
N THR A 91 -13.75 5.82 -3.91
CA THR A 91 -13.17 6.90 -3.10
C THR A 91 -13.82 8.25 -3.36
N ASP A 92 -14.17 8.55 -4.62
CA ASP A 92 -14.84 9.80 -5.01
C ASP A 92 -16.27 9.90 -4.42
N ALA A 93 -16.86 8.77 -4.01
CA ALA A 93 -18.16 8.74 -3.34
C ALA A 93 -18.08 9.06 -1.84
N ILE A 94 -16.88 9.13 -1.25
CA ILE A 94 -16.64 9.45 0.16
C ILE A 94 -16.69 10.97 0.31
N LYS A 95 -17.80 11.49 0.85
CA LYS A 95 -18.04 12.92 1.08
C LYS A 95 -17.55 13.37 2.45
#